data_AF-A7T8L5-F1
#
_entry.id   AF-A7T8L5-F1
#
_cell.length_a   1.000
_cell.length_b   1.000
_cell.length_c   1.000
_cell.angle_alpha   90.00
_cell.angle_beta   90.00
_cell.angle_gamma   90.00
#
_symmetry.space_group_name_H-M   'P 1'
#
loop_
_entity.id
_entity.type
_entity.pdbx_description
1 polymer ?
#
loop_
_entity_poly.entity_id
_entity_poly.type
_entity_poly.pdbx_seq_one_letter_code
_entity_poly.pdbx_strand_id
1 'polypeptide(L)'
;AGFKVLVHDPREHPMIEETGFALQPGTHTFCSVRMKKYVNLKAPYRTECGENITDFNRYFNVNYTMAICSKQCLHDYGIKKCGCQP
;
A
#
# COMPACT_ATOMS: atom_id res chain seq x y z
N ALA A 1 18.58 -15.53 7.35
CA ALA A 1 18.20 -14.65 8.48
C ALA A 1 18.40 -13.20 8.07
N GLY A 2 17.57 -12.27 8.54
CA GLY A 2 17.54 -10.85 8.16
C GLY A 2 16.20 -10.23 8.55
N PHE A 3 16.01 -8.94 8.23
CA PHE A 3 14.71 -8.28 8.41
C PHE A 3 14.40 -7.39 7.20
N LYS A 4 13.11 -7.20 6.91
CA LYS A 4 12.64 -6.24 5.90
C LYS A 4 12.25 -4.95 6.59
N VAL A 5 12.53 -3.83 5.93
CA VAL A 5 12.17 -2.49 6.39
C VAL A 5 11.36 -1.80 5.29
N LEU A 6 10.34 -1.04 5.69
CA LEU A 6 9.54 -0.20 4.81
C LEU A 6 9.36 1.16 5.49
N VAL A 7 9.61 2.23 4.74
CA VAL A 7 9.25 3.59 5.13
C VAL A 7 8.00 3.97 4.36
N HIS A 8 6.92 4.31 5.07
CA HIS A 8 5.62 4.66 4.48
C HIS A 8 4.90 5.73 5.31
N ASP A 9 3.81 6.29 4.78
CA ASP A 9 2.98 7.24 5.51
C ASP A 9 2.24 6.55 6.68
N PRO A 10 2.13 7.16 7.88
CA PRO A 10 1.47 6.54 9.03
C PRO A 10 0.00 6.14 8.81
N ARG A 11 -0.70 6.77 7.86
CA ARG A 11 -2.09 6.45 7.50
C ARG A 11 -2.20 5.58 6.25
N GLU A 12 -1.09 5.05 5.75
CA GLU A 12 -1.06 4.10 4.64
C GLU A 12 -0.83 2.68 5.15
N HIS A 13 -1.52 1.69 4.54
CA HIS A 13 -1.31 0.29 4.87
C HIS A 13 0.10 -0.18 4.41
N PRO A 14 0.87 -0.84 5.29
CA PRO A 14 2.25 -1.24 4.98
C PRO A 14 2.31 -2.44 4.03
N MET A 15 2.64 -2.20 2.75
CA MET A 15 2.86 -3.26 1.75
C MET A 15 4.28 -3.84 1.83
N ILE A 16 4.68 -4.37 2.99
CA ILE A 16 6.05 -4.82 3.28
C ILE A 16 6.59 -5.88 2.30
N GLU A 17 5.71 -6.71 1.74
CA GLU A 17 6.07 -7.74 0.77
C GLU A 17 6.47 -7.17 -0.58
N GLU A 18 5.84 -6.07 -1.00
CA GLU A 18 5.98 -5.48 -2.34
C GLU A 18 6.99 -4.34 -2.37
N THR A 19 7.01 -3.49 -1.33
CA THR A 19 7.80 -2.24 -1.32
C THR A 19 8.86 -2.20 -0.22
N GLY A 20 8.92 -3.22 0.63
CA GLY A 20 9.95 -3.36 1.65
C GLY A 20 11.30 -3.78 1.05
N PHE A 21 12.39 -3.27 1.63
CA PHE A 21 13.75 -3.69 1.29
C PHE A 21 14.35 -4.56 2.40
N ALA A 22 15.17 -5.54 2.02
CA ALA A 22 15.79 -6.47 2.95
C ALA A 22 17.13 -5.96 3.46
N LEU A 23 17.41 -6.20 4.75
CA LEU A 23 18.68 -5.88 5.39
C LEU A 23 19.42 -7.14 5.82
N GLN A 24 20.73 -7.15 5.55
CA GLN A 24 21.62 -8.26 5.86
C GLN A 24 22.06 -8.19 7.34
N PRO A 25 21.98 -9.32 8.09
CA PRO A 25 22.55 -9.40 9.43
C PRO A 25 24.06 -9.12 9.47
N GLY A 26 24.55 -8.58 10.58
CA GLY A 26 25.99 -8.33 10.78
C GLY A 26 26.53 -7.13 10.03
N THR A 27 25.66 -6.31 9.43
CA THR A 27 26.02 -5.08 8.72
C THR A 27 25.41 -3.86 9.38
N HIS A 28 26.05 -2.70 9.22
CA HIS A 28 25.46 -1.41 9.54
C HIS A 28 25.00 -0.74 8.24
N THR A 29 23.69 -0.50 8.09
CA THR A 29 23.12 0.07 6.86
C THR A 29 22.60 1.47 7.11
N PHE A 30 23.12 2.46 6.37
CA PHE A 30 22.61 3.83 6.39
C PHE A 30 21.53 4.00 5.30
N CYS A 31 20.30 4.35 5.71
CA CYS A 31 19.17 4.54 4.81
C CYS A 31 18.84 6.04 4.69
N SER A 32 19.22 6.68 3.59
CA SER A 32 18.84 8.07 3.32
C SER A 32 17.43 8.13 2.72
N VAL A 33 16.60 9.06 3.17
CA VAL A 33 15.22 9.23 2.70
C VAL A 33 15.05 10.60 2.06
N ARG A 34 14.39 10.64 0.90
CA ARG A 34 13.97 11.87 0.24
C ARG A 34 12.47 11.84 -0.01
N MET A 35 11.74 12.76 0.62
CA MET A 35 10.30 12.85 0.45
C MET A 35 9.94 13.50 -0.90
N LYS A 36 8.99 12.88 -1.61
CA LYS A 36 8.36 13.44 -2.82
C LYS A 36 6.85 13.30 -2.69
N LYS A 37 6.13 14.42 -2.83
CA LYS A 37 4.67 14.46 -2.75
C LYS A 37 4.08 14.87 -4.09
N TYR A 38 3.00 14.20 -4.46
CA TYR A 38 2.20 14.51 -5.65
C TYR A 38 0.80 14.90 -5.24
N VAL A 39 0.25 15.94 -5.86
CA VAL A 39 -1.15 16.36 -5.69
C VAL A 39 -1.73 16.52 -7.08
N ASN A 40 -2.66 15.64 -7.43
CA ASN A 40 -3.32 15.60 -8.73
C ASN A 40 -4.75 16.13 -8.60
N LEU A 41 -5.31 16.63 -9.71
CA LEU A 41 -6.66 17.17 -9.74
C LEU A 41 -7.69 16.08 -10.13
N LYS A 42 -8.93 16.24 -9.65
CA LYS A 42 -10.07 15.37 -10.00
C LYS A 42 -10.56 15.66 -11.43
N ALA A 43 -11.63 15.01 -11.90
CA ALA A 43 -12.24 15.34 -13.19
C ALA A 43 -12.52 16.86 -13.31
N PRO A 44 -12.33 17.49 -14.49
CA PRO A 44 -12.11 16.89 -15.81
C PRO A 44 -10.62 16.67 -16.18
N TYR A 45 -9.69 16.75 -15.22
CA TYR A 45 -8.27 16.52 -15.50
C TYR A 45 -7.97 15.02 -15.67
N ARG A 46 -7.02 14.67 -16.55
CA ARG A 46 -6.68 13.29 -16.97
C ARG A 46 -6.52 12.28 -15.84
N THR A 47 -6.02 12.72 -14.68
CA THR A 47 -5.78 11.83 -13.54
C THR A 47 -7.07 11.31 -12.91
N GLU A 48 -8.19 12.03 -13.09
CA GLU A 48 -9.53 11.65 -12.61
C GLU A 48 -9.51 11.05 -11.20
N CYS A 49 -8.74 11.68 -10.29
CA CYS A 49 -8.47 11.07 -8.99
C CYS A 49 -9.78 10.81 -8.21
N GLY A 50 -10.03 9.54 -7.92
CA GLY A 50 -11.12 9.09 -7.08
C GLY A 50 -10.63 8.71 -5.68
N GLU A 51 -11.48 8.89 -4.68
CA GLU A 51 -11.27 8.44 -3.30
C GLU A 51 -12.36 7.44 -2.92
N ASN A 52 -12.35 6.29 -3.58
CA ASN A 52 -13.33 5.25 -3.33
C ASN A 52 -12.89 4.46 -2.08
N ILE A 53 -13.39 4.88 -0.91
CA ILE A 53 -13.13 4.19 0.36
C ILE A 53 -13.61 2.74 0.25
N THR A 54 -12.64 1.81 0.28
CA THR A 54 -12.88 0.37 0.26
C THR A 54 -13.18 -0.17 1.66
N ASP A 55 -13.59 -1.43 1.76
CA ASP A 55 -13.80 -2.08 3.06
C ASP A 55 -12.49 -2.26 3.82
N PHE A 56 -11.38 -2.53 3.12
CA PHE A 56 -10.04 -2.57 3.71
C PHE A 56 -9.64 -1.22 4.33
N ASN A 57 -9.98 -0.10 3.68
CA ASN A 57 -9.73 1.23 4.24
C ASN A 57 -10.42 1.41 5.60
N ARG A 58 -11.68 0.96 5.71
CA ARG A 58 -12.46 1.03 6.95
C ARG A 58 -11.91 0.07 8.00
N TYR A 59 -11.64 -1.18 7.61
CA TYR A 59 -11.18 -2.24 8.51
C TYR A 59 -9.83 -1.92 9.14
N PHE A 60 -8.86 -1.46 8.34
CA PHE A 60 -7.52 -1.10 8.82
C PHE A 60 -7.41 0.35 9.30
N ASN A 61 -8.47 1.16 9.16
CA ASN A 61 -8.49 2.59 9.49
C ASN A 61 -7.36 3.38 8.81
N VAL A 62 -7.23 3.22 7.49
CA VAL A 62 -6.18 3.78 6.64
C VAL A 62 -6.75 4.56 5.46
N ASN A 63 -6.00 5.55 4.99
CA ASN A 63 -6.34 6.36 3.84
C ASN A 63 -6.37 5.53 2.54
N TYR A 64 -7.17 5.99 1.57
CA TYR A 64 -7.21 5.39 0.24
C TYR A 64 -5.84 5.47 -0.44
N THR A 65 -5.37 4.33 -0.96
CA THR A 65 -4.23 4.24 -1.86
C THR A 65 -4.53 3.26 -2.98
N MET A 66 -3.81 3.38 -4.10
CA MET A 66 -3.97 2.47 -5.24
C MET A 66 -3.63 1.02 -4.85
N ALA A 67 -2.66 0.84 -3.95
CA ALA A 67 -2.25 -0.47 -3.46
C ALA A 67 -3.38 -1.16 -2.68
N ILE A 68 -4.05 -0.46 -1.77
CA ILE A 68 -5.20 -1.00 -1.03
C ILE A 68 -6.36 -1.34 -1.97
N CYS A 69 -6.66 -0.45 -2.92
CA CYS A 69 -7.70 -0.70 -3.92
C CYS A 69 -7.44 -2.01 -4.71
N SER A 70 -6.18 -2.22 -5.10
CA SER A 70 -5.77 -3.43 -5.82
C SER A 70 -5.87 -4.68 -4.94
N LYS A 71 -5.46 -4.60 -3.65
CA LYS A 71 -5.60 -5.69 -2.69
C LYS A 71 -7.06 -6.07 -2.43
N GLN A 72 -7.93 -5.07 -2.21
CA GLN A 72 -9.37 -5.29 -2.08
C GLN A 72 -9.93 -6.00 -3.31
N CYS A 73 -9.58 -5.55 -4.51
CA CYS A 73 -10.06 -6.16 -5.76
C CYS A 73 -9.66 -7.64 -5.85
N LEU A 74 -8.40 -7.96 -5.51
CA LEU A 74 -7.91 -9.34 -5.50
C LEU A 74 -8.59 -10.18 -4.43
N HIS A 75 -8.80 -9.62 -3.24
CA HIS A 75 -9.53 -10.25 -2.13
C HIS A 75 -10.97 -10.60 -2.55
N ASP A 76 -11.69 -9.64 -3.11
CA ASP A 76 -13.08 -9.83 -3.53
C ASP A 76 -13.20 -10.83 -4.67
N TYR A 77 -12.24 -10.80 -5.61
CA TYR A 77 -12.14 -11.81 -6.66
C TYR A 77 -11.88 -13.21 -6.07
N GLY A 78 -10.99 -13.33 -5.10
CA GLY A 78 -10.67 -14.58 -4.40
C GLY A 78 -11.89 -15.17 -3.70
N ILE A 79 -12.62 -14.35 -2.93
CA ILE A 79 -13.86 -14.78 -2.29
C ILE A 79 -14.88 -15.23 -3.34
N LYS A 80 -15.09 -14.44 -4.40
CA LYS A 80 -16.08 -14.76 -5.44
C LYS A 80 -15.76 -16.04 -6.19
N LYS A 81 -14.48 -16.35 -6.42
CA LYS A 81 -14.06 -17.51 -7.23
C LYS A 81 -13.82 -18.76 -6.41
N CYS A 82 -13.21 -18.63 -5.24
CA CYS A 82 -12.77 -19.75 -4.42
C CYS A 82 -13.69 -20.00 -3.22
N GLY A 83 -14.53 -19.03 -2.84
CA GLY A 83 -15.42 -19.14 -1.69
C GLY A 83 -14.71 -19.04 -0.33
N CYS A 84 -13.44 -18.64 -0.32
CA CYS A 84 -12.64 -18.45 0.89
C CYS A 84 -11.91 -17.11 0.86
N GLN A 85 -11.54 -16.63 2.05
CA GLN A 85 -10.65 -15.50 2.18
C GLN A 85 -9.21 -15.95 1.89
N PRO A 86 -8.46 -15.22 1.04
CA PRO A 86 -7.04 -15.48 0.81
C PRO A 86 -6.16 -15.19 2.03
#